data_AF-A0A672JVW7-F1
#
_entry.id   AF-A0A672JVW7-F1
#
_cell.length_a   1.000
_cell.length_b   1.000
_cell.length_c   1.000
_cell.angle_alpha   90.00
_cell.angle_beta   90.00
_cell.angle_gamma   90.00
#
_symmetry.space_group_name_H-M   'P 1'
#
loop_
_entity.id
_entity.type
_entity.pdbx_description
1 polymer ?
#
loop_
_entity_poly.entity_id
_entity_poly.type
_entity_poly.pdbx_seq_one_letter_code
_entity_poly.pdbx_strand_id
1 'polypeptide(L)' 'MHSFLLFERVFKKTSPNCKLTVYLGKRDFVDHLDHVDPVDGVILVEPEYLKDRK' A
#
# COMPACT_ATOMS: atom_id res chain seq x y z
N MET A 1 -5.30 8.92 29.74
CA MET A 1 -3.83 8.82 29.68
C MET A 1 -3.43 7.43 29.20
N HIS A 2 -3.47 7.19 27.90
CA HIS A 2 -2.59 6.24 27.21
C HIS A 2 -2.59 6.65 25.74
N SER A 3 -1.73 7.61 25.45
CA SER A 3 -1.30 7.94 24.10
C SER A 3 -0.65 6.69 23.52
N PHE A 4 -1.32 6.01 22.60
CA PHE A 4 -0.67 5.08 21.71
C PHE A 4 -1.00 5.56 20.29
N LEU A 5 -0.34 6.64 19.90
CA LEU A 5 -0.11 6.95 18.49
C LEU A 5 0.69 5.76 17.94
N LEU A 6 0.01 4.67 17.58
CA LEU A 6 0.58 3.59 16.81
C LEU A 6 1.05 4.23 15.50
N PHE A 7 2.35 4.46 15.39
CA PHE A 7 2.98 4.70 14.10
C PHE A 7 2.81 3.38 13.35
N GLU A 8 1.69 3.21 12.64
CA GLU A 8 1.47 2.01 11.84
C GLU A 8 2.60 1.92 10.81
N ARG A 9 3.30 0.78 10.84
CA ARG A 9 4.46 0.56 9.99
C ARG A 9 3.99 0.37 8.56
N VAL A 10 4.13 1.41 7.74
CA VAL A 10 3.81 1.35 6.31
C VAL A 10 4.93 0.68 5.52
N PHE A 11 4.57 -0.20 4.61
CA PHE A 11 5.49 -0.84 3.68
C PHE A 11 5.45 -0.15 2.33
N LYS A 12 6.60 0.34 1.85
CA LYS A 12 6.71 0.96 0.52
C LYS A 12 7.54 0.11 -0.44
N LYS A 13 7.16 0.12 -1.73
CA LYS A 13 7.97 -0.41 -2.83
C LYS A 13 7.85 0.51 -4.04
N THR A 14 9.00 0.96 -4.53
CA THR A 14 9.10 1.86 -5.68
C THR A 14 9.51 1.08 -6.93
N SER A 15 8.94 1.43 -8.08
CA SER A 15 9.32 0.84 -9.36
C SER A 15 10.78 1.20 -9.70
N PRO A 16 11.48 0.38 -10.52
CA PRO A 16 12.88 0.66 -10.88
C PRO A 16 13.11 2.03 -11.56
N ASN A 17 12.09 2.54 -12.27
CA ASN A 17 12.13 3.85 -12.92
C ASN A 17 11.60 5.00 -12.04
N CYS A 18 11.28 4.72 -10.76
CA CYS A 18 10.76 5.67 -9.77
C CYS A 18 9.44 6.36 -10.12
N LYS A 19 8.71 5.89 -11.13
CA LYS A 19 7.44 6.49 -11.58
C LYS A 19 6.20 5.99 -10.85
N LEU A 20 6.31 4.86 -10.15
CA LEU A 20 5.24 4.26 -9.35
C LEU A 20 5.77 3.90 -7.98
N THR A 21 5.04 4.24 -6.92
CA THR A 21 5.33 3.76 -5.56
C THR A 21 4.07 3.23 -4.92
N VAL A 22 4.12 2.00 -4.43
CA VAL A 22 3.03 1.35 -3.70
C VAL A 22 3.29 1.46 -2.21
N TYR A 23 2.27 1.81 -1.44
CA TYR A 23 2.26 1.82 0.01
C TYR A 23 1.18 0.88 0.52
N LEU A 24 1.54 -0.06 1.40
CA LEU A 24 0.62 -1.00 2.02
C LEU A 24 0.67 -0.86 3.55
N GLY A 25 -0.48 -1.01 4.21
CA GLY A 25 -0.57 -1.06 5.67
C GLY A 25 0.00 -2.35 6.26
N LYS A 26 -0.12 -3.48 5.54
CA LYS A 26 0.39 -4.80 5.94
C LYS A 26 0.90 -5.62 4.76
N ARG A 27 1.65 -6.70 5.04
CA ARG A 27 2.15 -7.66 4.03
C ARG A 27 1.53 -9.04 4.13
N ASP A 28 1.11 -9.39 5.34
CA ASP A 28 0.49 -10.68 5.63
C ASP A 28 -1.02 -10.47 5.63
N PHE A 29 -1.72 -11.21 4.77
CA PHE A 29 -3.18 -11.18 4.63
C PHE A 29 -3.69 -12.56 5.00
N VAL A 30 -4.46 -12.64 6.08
CA VAL A 30 -4.96 -13.91 6.61
C VAL A 30 -6.26 -14.30 5.92
N ASP A 31 -6.38 -15.57 5.57
CA ASP A 31 -7.62 -16.19 5.10
C ASP A 31 -8.35 -16.81 6.28
N HIS A 32 -9.62 -16.43 6.48
CA HIS A 32 -10.48 -16.84 7.59
C HIS A 32 -11.55 -17.86 7.16
N LEU A 33 -11.33 -18.61 6.07
CA LEU A 33 -12.24 -19.60 5.45
C LEU A 33 -13.45 -18.98 4.74
N ASP A 34 -14.12 -18.02 5.38
CA ASP A 34 -15.30 -17.34 4.82
C ASP A 34 -14.94 -16.03 4.09
N HIS A 35 -13.81 -15.42 4.45
CA HIS A 35 -13.31 -14.19 3.85
C HIS A 35 -11.80 -14.04 4.06
N VAL A 36 -11.19 -13.19 3.26
CA VAL A 36 -9.76 -12.83 3.36
C VAL A 36 -9.65 -11.40 3.85
N ASP A 37 -8.63 -11.16 4.67
CA ASP A 37 -8.21 -9.82 5.07
C ASP A 37 -8.11 -8.86 3.86
N PRO A 38 -8.71 -7.66 3.92
CA PRO A 38 -8.63 -6.71 2.82
C PRO A 38 -7.20 -6.18 2.63
N VAL A 39 -6.86 -5.92 1.37
CA VAL A 39 -5.60 -5.31 0.98
C VAL A 39 -5.77 -3.79 0.88
N ASP A 40 -5.41 -3.11 1.97
CA ASP A 40 -5.45 -1.66 2.03
C ASP A 40 -4.10 -1.02 1.69
N GLY A 41 -4.15 -0.04 0.80
CA GLY A 41 -2.96 0.67 0.34
C GLY A 41 -3.26 1.84 -0.58
N VAL A 42 -2.21 2.60 -0.88
CA VAL A 42 -2.25 3.72 -1.83
C VAL A 42 -1.12 3.59 -2.83
N ILE A 43 -1.37 4.06 -4.05
CA ILE A 43 -0.37 4.09 -5.12
C ILE A 43 -0.09 5.55 -5.46
N LEU A 44 1.17 5.95 -5.30
CA LEU A 44 1.68 7.20 -5.83
C LEU A 44 2.08 6.97 -7.29
N VAL A 45 1.51 7.77 -8.18
CA VAL A 45 1.75 7.67 -9.61
C VAL A 45 2.22 9.01 -10.17
N GLU A 46 3.27 8.98 -10.97
CA GLU A 46 3.64 10.10 -11.82
C GLU A 46 2.57 10.29 -12.93
N PRO A 47 1.87 11.45 -12.99
CA PRO A 47 0.81 11.69 -13.97
C PRO A 47 1.28 11.54 -15.42
N GLU A 48 2.50 12.00 -15.72
CA GLU A 48 3.09 11.97 -17.07
C GLU A 48 3.49 10.56 -17.52
N TYR A 49 3.67 9.62 -16.59
CA TYR A 49 4.08 8.26 -16.90
C TYR A 49 2.93 7.42 -17.45
N LEU A 50 1.70 7.64 -16.95
CA LEU A 50 0.54 6.84 -17.35
C LEU A 50 0.08 7.13 -18.77
N LYS A 51 0.23 8.36 -19.27
CA LYS A 51 -0.33 8.76 -20.58
C LYS A 51 -1.77 8.24 -20.72
N ASP A 52 -2.03 7.32 -21.66
CA ASP A 52 -3.35 6.68 -21.88
C ASP A 52 -3.47 5.25 -21.32
N ARG A 53 -2.57 4.83 -20.44
CA ARG A 53 -2.55 3.49 -19.86
C ARG A 53 -3.23 3.49 -18.49
N LYS A 54 -3.99 2.43 -18.22
CA LYS A 54 -4.59 2.11 -16.91
C LYS A 54 -4.00 0.81 -16.39
#